data_AF-A0A9C9F6G5-F1
#
_entry.id   AF-A0A9C9F6G5-F1
#
_cell.length_a   1.000
_cell.length_b   1.000
_cell.length_c   1.000
_cell.angle_alpha   90.00
_cell.angle_beta   90.00
_cell.angle_gamma   90.00
#
_symmetry.space_group_name_H-M   'P 1'
#
loop_
_entity.id
_entity.type
_entity.pdbx_description
1 polymer ?
#
loop_
_entity_poly.entity_id
_entity_poly.type
_entity_poly.pdbx_seq_one_letter_code
_entity_poly.pdbx_strand_id
1 'polypeptide(L)' 'MTTKEKIQTMETIGDDVCKKADSISSPPWHEKVLKAREDGIKNGEDEFVDWNIAKKNIQDSIS' A
#
# COMPACT_ATOMS: atom_id res chain seq x y z
N MET A 1 -9.55 -15.87 18.42
CA MET A 1 -8.43 -15.88 17.46
C MET A 1 -7.24 -15.20 18.08
N THR A 2 -6.08 -15.85 18.07
CA THR A 2 -4.80 -15.26 18.44
C THR A 2 -4.36 -14.22 17.39
N THR A 3 -3.38 -13.37 17.72
CA THR A 3 -2.82 -12.43 16.73
C THR A 3 -2.25 -13.15 15.52
N LYS A 4 -1.58 -14.30 15.72
CA LYS A 4 -1.07 -15.15 14.64
C LYS A 4 -2.18 -15.62 13.72
N GLU A 5 -3.28 -16.13 14.28
CA GLU A 5 -4.42 -16.60 13.49
C GLU A 5 -5.09 -15.46 12.70
N LYS A 6 -5.18 -14.27 13.29
CA LYS A 6 -5.70 -13.08 12.60
C LYS A 6 -4.84 -12.70 11.40
N ILE A 7 -3.51 -12.69 11.55
CA ILE A 7 -2.57 -12.38 10.46
C ILE A 7 -2.69 -13.41 9.34
N GLN A 8 -2.65 -14.71 9.67
CA GLN A 8 -2.79 -15.78 8.67
C GLN A 8 -4.11 -15.72 7.90
N THR A 9 -5.19 -15.32 8.59
CA THR A 9 -6.50 -15.11 7.95
C THR A 9 -6.45 -13.93 6.98
N MET A 10 -5.81 -12.82 7.35
CA MET A 10 -5.64 -11.67 6.45
C MET A 10 -4.80 -12.03 5.22
N GLU A 11 -3.71 -12.80 5.39
CA GLU A 11 -2.88 -13.29 4.28
C GLU A 11 -3.68 -14.16 3.32
N THR A 12 -4.46 -15.11 3.86
CA THR A 12 -5.30 -16.01 3.04
C THR A 12 -6.36 -15.24 2.25
N ILE A 13 -7.00 -14.24 2.88
CA ILE A 13 -7.97 -13.37 2.20
C ILE A 13 -7.27 -12.55 1.11
N GLY A 14 -6.09 -12.00 1.42
CA GLY A 14 -5.27 -11.26 0.46
C GLY A 14 -4.94 -12.10 -0.78
N ASP A 15 -4.45 -13.32 -0.58
CA ASP A 15 -4.13 -14.26 -1.67
C ASP A 15 -5.34 -14.57 -2.57
N ASP A 16 -6.53 -14.77 -1.98
CA ASP A 16 -7.74 -15.03 -2.76
C ASP A 16 -8.20 -13.80 -3.55
N VAL A 17 -8.12 -12.61 -2.97
CA VAL A 17 -8.44 -11.35 -3.66
C VAL A 17 -7.46 -11.10 -4.80
N CYS A 18 -6.16 -11.31 -4.59
CA CYS A 18 -5.14 -11.12 -5.62
C CYS A 18 -5.35 -12.04 -6.83
N LYS A 19 -5.76 -13.30 -6.63
CA LYS A 19 -6.09 -14.23 -7.73
C LYS A 19 -7.28 -13.78 -8.57
N LYS A 20 -8.12 -12.91 -8.03
CA LYS A 20 -9.35 -12.39 -8.65
C LYS A 20 -9.24 -10.90 -9.00
N ALA A 21 -8.03 -10.32 -8.97
CA ALA A 21 -7.83 -8.89 -9.09
C ALA A 21 -8.49 -8.30 -10.35
N ASP A 22 -8.39 -8.97 -11.49
CA ASP A 22 -8.99 -8.50 -12.76
C ASP A 22 -10.53 -8.49 -12.75
N SER A 23 -11.15 -9.26 -11.86
CA SER A 23 -12.61 -9.32 -11.72
C SER A 23 -13.17 -8.29 -10.73
N ILE A 24 -12.30 -7.58 -10.00
CA ILE A 24 -12.68 -6.61 -8.97
C ILE A 24 -12.37 -5.21 -9.50
N SER A 25 -13.41 -4.45 -9.82
CA SER A 25 -13.24 -3.06 -10.22
C SER A 25 -12.67 -2.25 -9.05
N SER A 26 -11.58 -1.51 -9.31
CA SER A 26 -11.02 -0.59 -8.33
C SER A 26 -12.03 0.53 -8.03
N PRO A 27 -12.21 0.90 -6.74
CA PRO A 27 -13.06 2.03 -6.39
C PRO A 27 -12.61 3.33 -7.08
N PRO A 28 -13.52 4.26 -7.42
CA PRO A 28 -13.16 5.51 -8.10
C PRO A 28 -12.15 6.40 -7.37
N TRP A 29 -12.01 6.23 -6.05
CA TRP A 29 -11.03 6.99 -5.27
C TRP A 29 -9.59 6.51 -5.48
N HIS A 30 -9.37 5.25 -5.90
CA HIS A 30 -8.02 4.74 -6.20
C HIS A 30 -7.35 5.59 -7.28
N GLU A 31 -8.05 5.83 -8.39
CA GLU A 31 -7.55 6.65 -9.49
C GLU A 31 -7.22 8.07 -9.04
N LYS A 32 -8.06 8.67 -8.20
CA LYS A 32 -7.82 10.03 -7.67
C LYS A 32 -6.53 10.10 -6.85
N VAL A 33 -6.28 9.10 -6.01
CA VAL A 33 -5.05 9.02 -5.20
C VAL A 33 -3.84 8.82 -6.09
N LEU A 34 -3.92 7.95 -7.11
CA LEU A 34 -2.82 7.72 -8.04
C LEU A 34 -2.47 8.99 -8.82
N LYS A 35 -3.48 9.69 -9.36
CA LYS A 35 -3.27 10.98 -10.06
C LYS A 35 -2.62 12.03 -9.17
N ALA A 36 -3.11 12.17 -7.93
CA ALA A 36 -2.54 13.12 -6.99
C ALA A 36 -1.05 12.84 -6.72
N ARG A 37 -0.67 11.57 -6.56
CA ARG A 37 0.73 11.15 -6.37
C ARG A 37 1.57 11.37 -7.63
N GLU A 38 1.04 11.03 -8.80
CA GLU A 38 1.73 11.29 -10.07
C GLU A 38 2.02 12.78 -10.27
N ASP A 39 1.07 13.63 -9.93
CA ASP A 39 1.24 15.08 -10.03
C ASP A 39 2.21 15.61 -8.97
N GLY A 40 2.20 15.07 -7.75
CA GLY A 40 3.20 15.37 -6.72
C GLY A 40 4.62 15.05 -7.18
N ILE A 41 4.83 13.90 -7.82
CA ILE A 41 6.13 13.52 -8.39
C ILE A 41 6.54 14.50 -9.52
N LYS A 42 5.63 14.85 -10.42
CA LYS A 42 5.91 15.80 -11.53
C LYS A 42 6.27 17.19 -11.03
N ASN A 43 5.63 17.63 -9.94
CA ASN A 43 5.84 18.94 -9.34
C ASN A 43 7.04 18.97 -8.38
N GLY A 44 7.67 17.82 -8.10
CA GLY A 44 8.79 17.70 -7.16
C GLY A 44 8.37 17.77 -5.69
N GLU A 45 7.09 17.59 -5.39
CA GLU A 45 6.53 17.53 -4.03
C GLU A 45 6.68 16.14 -3.41
N ASP A 46 6.70 15.10 -4.26
CA ASP A 46 6.93 13.72 -3.88
C ASP A 46 8.18 13.14 -4.56
N GLU A 47 8.75 12.09 -3.99
CA GLU A 47 9.86 11.34 -4.58
C GLU A 47 9.74 9.84 -4.35
N PHE A 48 10.38 9.06 -5.22
CA PHE A 48 10.58 7.63 -4.98
C PHE A 48 11.75 7.42 -4.03
N VAL A 49 11.50 6.71 -2.92
CA VAL A 49 12.50 6.38 -1.91
C VAL A 49 12.76 4.89 -1.91
N ASP A 50 14.02 4.49 -1.71
CA ASP A 50 14.35 3.08 -1.49
C ASP A 50 13.57 2.52 -0.30
N TRP A 51 13.06 1.30 -0.44
CA TRP A 51 12.16 0.71 0.53
C TRP A 51 12.81 0.51 1.91
N ASN A 52 14.10 0.21 1.97
CA ASN A 52 14.79 0.04 3.25
C ASN A 52 15.03 1.40 3.91
N ILE A 53 15.29 2.45 3.14
CA ILE A 53 15.38 3.83 3.64
C ILE A 53 14.02 4.27 4.19
N ALA A 54 12.93 4.05 3.44
CA ALA A 54 11.59 4.42 3.86
C ALA A 54 11.19 3.74 5.19
N LYS A 55 11.43 2.43 5.32
CA LYS A 55 11.19 1.71 6.58
C LYS A 55 11.97 2.29 7.75
N LYS A 56 13.25 2.58 7.55
CA LYS A 56 14.11 3.16 8.58
C LYS A 56 13.58 4.51 9.04
N ASN A 57 13.22 5.39 8.11
CA ASN A 57 12.66 6.70 8.43
C ASN A 57 11.35 6.58 9.23
N ILE A 58 10.46 5.65 8.86
CA ILE A 58 9.22 5.39 9.61
C ILE A 58 9.55 4.94 11.03
N GLN A 59 10.44 3.96 11.19
CA GLN A 59 10.86 3.46 12.51
C GLN A 59 11.49 4.56 13.38
N ASP A 60 12.35 5.38 12.79
CA ASP A 60 13.03 6.48 13.47
C ASP A 60 12.02 7.59 13.87
N SER A 61 10.92 7.78 13.13
CA SER A 61 9.88 8.78 13.43
C SER A 61 8.88 8.40 14.53
N ILE A 62 8.78 7.11 14.87
CA ILE A 62 7.84 6.58 15.87
C ILE A 62 8.52 6.19 17.19
N SER A 63 9.86 6.31 17.27
CA SER A 63 10.68 6.01 18.44
C SER A 63 11.02 7.28 19.22
#